data_AF-A0A1Z5JKE6-F1
#
_entry.id   AF-A0A1Z5JKE6-F1
#
_cell.length_a   1.000
_cell.length_b   1.000
_cell.length_c   1.000
_cell.angle_alpha   90.00
_cell.angle_beta   90.00
_cell.angle_gamma   90.00
#
_symmetry.space_group_name_H-M   'P 1'
#
loop_
_entity.id
_entity.type
_entity.pdbx_description
1 polymer ?
#
loop_
_entity_poly.entity_id
_entity_poly.type
_entity_poly.pdbx_seq_one_letter_code
_entity_poly.pdbx_strand_id
1 'polypeptide(L)'
;MRSRMNRITIRLILLLVAKPSVRGFSPSRPFHRETARCSTYFPDPRIRLAAIPKYGPSLGADGHQYSPKEVDESQFEDRKRDFRLLVDQILSVKDPTHIPSYLTKQIPLVLDILSDGERGVGIVQDILAKTVHEQGEAAGEQVSEAIDVIFSFAEGFVEEAVGIDNSNKELLGKIIRTISDQNLTEREREDSLDRILSQENLTAGFLRHLEGECERIANSPRITKESSRLLQILRIIQARVVEELSGDLGEAAQVLGQLVGYDDLAECLAVLDAGLTVRGLSFASEMKSLTTEALNGFSGIPGGVDPGLVQRVQAIDERLGLYVQSKSSSFE
;
A
#
# COMPACT_ATOMS: atom_id res chain seq x y z
N MET A 1 0.41 -14.91 -39.20
CA MET A 1 0.48 -15.36 -37.79
C MET A 1 1.89 -15.41 -37.16
N ARG A 2 2.89 -16.14 -37.70
CA ARG A 2 4.22 -16.31 -37.05
C ARG A 2 4.96 -14.99 -36.68
N SER A 3 4.80 -13.93 -37.46
CA SER A 3 5.51 -12.64 -37.24
C SER A 3 4.92 -11.80 -36.09
N ARG A 4 3.60 -11.83 -35.87
CA ARG A 4 2.92 -11.08 -34.78
C ARG A 4 2.92 -11.84 -33.46
N MET A 5 2.73 -13.17 -33.51
CA MET A 5 2.87 -14.05 -32.34
C MET A 5 4.28 -13.96 -31.74
N ASN A 6 5.30 -13.78 -32.60
CA ASN A 6 6.66 -13.48 -32.17
C ASN A 6 6.81 -12.11 -31.49
N ARG A 7 6.04 -11.07 -31.85
CA ARG A 7 6.15 -9.74 -31.21
C ARG A 7 5.63 -9.71 -29.79
N ILE A 8 4.48 -10.35 -29.53
CA ILE A 8 3.93 -10.49 -28.17
C ILE A 8 4.85 -11.37 -27.32
N THR A 9 5.29 -12.50 -27.87
CA THR A 9 6.23 -13.40 -27.18
C THR A 9 7.57 -12.70 -26.89
N ILE A 10 8.09 -11.90 -27.81
CA ILE A 10 9.32 -11.11 -27.62
C ILE A 10 9.13 -9.99 -26.59
N ARG A 11 7.98 -9.28 -26.57
CA ARG A 11 7.67 -8.29 -25.54
C ARG A 11 7.57 -8.93 -24.15
N LEU A 12 6.90 -10.06 -24.02
CA LEU A 12 6.85 -10.81 -22.75
C LEU A 12 8.24 -11.27 -22.32
N ILE A 13 9.06 -11.79 -23.23
CA ILE A 13 10.45 -12.20 -22.94
C ILE A 13 11.30 -11.00 -22.53
N LEU A 14 11.13 -9.82 -23.15
CA LEU A 14 11.89 -8.61 -22.80
C LEU A 14 11.51 -8.06 -21.42
N LEU A 15 10.24 -8.16 -21.01
CA LEU A 15 9.80 -7.83 -19.64
C LEU A 15 10.36 -8.81 -18.60
N LEU A 16 10.51 -10.09 -18.97
CA LEU A 16 11.01 -11.15 -18.07
C LEU A 16 12.54 -11.12 -17.88
N VAL A 17 13.30 -10.51 -18.79
CA VAL A 17 14.78 -10.40 -18.71
C VAL A 17 15.25 -9.29 -17.75
N ALA A 18 14.34 -8.45 -17.23
CA ALA A 18 14.65 -7.41 -16.26
C ALA A 18 14.54 -7.87 -14.79
N LYS A 19 15.26 -8.93 -14.38
CA LYS A 19 15.58 -9.18 -12.95
C LYS A 19 16.96 -9.83 -12.77
N PRO A 20 17.81 -9.37 -11.83
CA PRO A 20 18.98 -10.13 -11.41
C PRO A 20 18.58 -11.23 -10.41
N SER A 21 19.16 -12.41 -10.65
CA SER A 21 19.11 -13.62 -9.84
C SER A 21 20.10 -13.55 -8.66
N VAL A 22 19.72 -14.05 -7.48
CA VAL A 22 20.68 -14.55 -6.47
C VAL A 22 20.12 -15.78 -5.74
N ARG A 23 20.77 -16.95 -5.95
CA ARG A 23 20.83 -18.11 -5.03
C ARG A 23 21.94 -17.78 -4.00
N GLY A 24 21.82 -17.93 -2.68
CA GLY A 24 21.57 -19.14 -1.88
C GLY A 24 22.85 -19.48 -1.08
N PHE A 25 22.79 -19.61 0.26
CA PHE A 25 23.54 -20.57 1.11
C PHE A 25 23.44 -20.24 2.62
N SER A 26 23.38 -21.31 3.44
CA SER A 26 23.49 -21.41 4.91
C SER A 26 24.24 -22.74 5.18
N PRO A 27 24.61 -23.18 6.41
CA PRO A 27 24.82 -22.52 7.72
C PRO A 27 26.16 -22.93 8.40
N SER A 28 26.52 -22.39 9.59
CA SER A 28 27.20 -23.09 10.72
C SER A 28 27.43 -22.18 11.95
N ARG A 29 27.20 -22.73 13.16
CA ARG A 29 27.26 -22.18 14.55
C ARG A 29 28.72 -22.20 15.14
N PRO A 30 29.00 -22.01 16.47
CA PRO A 30 28.38 -21.23 17.57
C PRO A 30 29.37 -20.36 18.42
N PHE A 31 28.79 -19.51 19.29
CA PHE A 31 29.24 -19.03 20.63
C PHE A 31 30.68 -18.50 20.89
N HIS A 32 30.78 -17.24 21.35
CA HIS A 32 31.20 -16.94 22.74
C HIS A 32 30.81 -15.52 23.20
N ARG A 33 30.36 -15.45 24.46
CA ARG A 33 30.19 -14.24 25.29
C ARG A 33 31.55 -13.57 25.49
N GLU A 34 31.63 -12.25 25.36
CA GLU A 34 32.42 -11.45 26.30
C GLU A 34 31.99 -9.98 26.34
N THR A 35 32.19 -9.45 27.53
CA THR A 35 31.71 -8.18 28.08
C THR A 35 32.61 -7.00 27.72
N ALA A 36 31.98 -5.82 27.69
CA ALA A 36 32.51 -4.53 28.14
C ALA A 36 33.24 -3.60 27.15
N ARG A 37 32.85 -2.32 27.29
CA ARG A 37 33.56 -1.05 27.11
C ARG A 37 33.78 -0.50 25.69
N CYS A 38 33.06 0.61 25.47
CA CYS A 38 33.51 1.88 24.88
C CYS A 38 34.94 1.90 24.33
N SER A 39 35.06 1.96 23.00
CA SER A 39 36.26 2.44 22.32
C SER A 39 35.88 2.97 20.94
N THR A 40 36.29 4.21 20.68
CA THR A 40 36.24 4.93 19.42
C THR A 40 36.99 4.19 18.33
N TYR A 41 36.32 3.67 17.30
CA TYR A 41 36.93 3.27 16.03
C TYR A 41 35.92 3.41 14.88
N PHE A 42 36.25 4.26 13.92
CA PHE A 42 35.66 4.23 12.58
C PHE A 42 36.13 2.97 11.83
N PRO A 43 35.26 2.38 10.97
CA PRO A 43 35.71 2.15 9.60
C PRO A 43 34.67 2.45 8.50
N ASP A 44 35.20 3.11 7.46
CA ASP A 44 35.01 2.96 6.01
C ASP A 44 33.60 2.93 5.36
N PRO A 45 33.26 3.89 4.46
CA PRO A 45 31.99 3.97 3.75
C PRO A 45 31.99 3.13 2.47
N ARG A 46 31.95 1.80 2.56
CA ARG A 46 31.67 0.94 1.39
C ARG A 46 30.85 -0.29 1.75
N ILE A 47 29.55 -0.09 1.91
CA ILE A 47 28.58 -1.18 1.74
C ILE A 47 27.44 -0.67 0.84
N ARG A 48 27.54 -0.99 -0.46
CA ARG A 48 26.39 -0.94 -1.38
C ARG A 48 25.51 -2.16 -1.05
N LEU A 49 24.41 -1.94 -0.32
CA LEU A 49 23.32 -2.91 -0.24
C LEU A 49 22.23 -2.49 -1.21
N ALA A 50 22.23 -3.13 -2.38
CA ALA A 50 21.06 -3.18 -3.24
C ALA A 50 20.02 -4.08 -2.54
N ALA A 51 19.06 -3.49 -1.84
CA ALA A 51 17.88 -4.19 -1.36
C ALA A 51 16.77 -3.97 -2.39
N ILE A 52 16.47 -5.02 -3.15
CA ILE A 52 15.35 -5.07 -4.08
C ILE A 52 14.06 -5.23 -3.25
N PRO A 53 13.02 -4.42 -3.48
CA PRO A 53 11.74 -4.56 -2.79
C PRO A 53 11.06 -5.88 -3.17
N LYS A 54 10.65 -6.66 -2.16
CA LYS A 54 9.74 -7.80 -2.33
C LYS A 54 8.34 -7.32 -1.93
N TYR A 55 7.49 -7.06 -2.91
CA TYR A 55 6.04 -6.95 -2.71
C TYR A 55 5.42 -8.31 -3.03
N GLY A 56 4.59 -8.81 -2.11
CA GLY A 56 3.83 -10.06 -2.22
C GLY A 56 3.46 -10.58 -0.82
N PRO A 57 2.30 -11.25 -0.65
CA PRO A 57 1.83 -11.70 0.65
C PRO A 57 2.84 -12.66 1.29
N SER A 58 3.24 -12.36 2.53
CA SER A 58 4.07 -13.26 3.33
C SER A 58 3.20 -14.42 3.78
N LEU A 59 3.30 -15.56 3.11
CA LEU A 59 2.73 -16.81 3.60
C LEU A 59 3.39 -17.13 4.95
N GLY A 60 2.55 -17.16 5.99
CA GLY A 60 2.93 -17.44 7.36
C GLY A 60 3.72 -18.74 7.47
N ALA A 61 4.70 -18.72 8.37
CA ALA A 61 5.50 -19.87 8.74
C ALA A 61 4.67 -20.84 9.61
N ASP A 62 3.74 -21.57 8.99
CA ASP A 62 3.13 -22.75 9.59
C ASP A 62 3.56 -24.00 8.83
N GLY A 63 4.29 -24.87 9.53
CA GLY A 63 4.85 -26.11 9.03
C GLY A 63 3.80 -27.19 8.79
N HIS A 64 2.98 -27.02 7.76
CA HIS A 64 2.22 -28.10 7.16
C HIS A 64 2.98 -28.66 5.95
N GLN A 65 3.37 -29.94 6.03
CA GLN A 65 3.81 -30.72 4.87
C GLN A 65 2.67 -30.80 3.85
N TYR A 66 2.63 -29.82 2.94
CA TYR A 66 1.77 -29.87 1.76
C TYR A 66 2.39 -30.79 0.72
N SER A 67 1.60 -31.76 0.25
CA SER A 67 1.93 -32.55 -0.93
C SER A 67 1.96 -31.63 -2.17
N PRO A 68 3.07 -31.45 -2.90
CA PRO A 68 3.25 -30.30 -3.80
C PRO A 68 2.77 -30.46 -5.25
N LYS A 69 1.64 -31.14 -5.54
CA LYS A 69 1.30 -31.42 -6.97
C LYS A 69 -0.13 -31.20 -7.47
N GLU A 70 -1.16 -31.05 -6.63
CA GLU A 70 -2.54 -30.95 -7.14
C GLU A 70 -3.19 -29.56 -6.99
N VAL A 71 -2.59 -28.65 -6.22
CA VAL A 71 -3.16 -27.31 -5.95
C VAL A 71 -2.87 -26.31 -7.09
N ASP A 72 -1.98 -26.65 -8.01
CA ASP A 72 -1.41 -25.70 -9.00
C ASP A 72 -2.19 -25.65 -10.33
N GLU A 73 -2.80 -26.75 -10.77
CA GLU A 73 -3.51 -26.81 -12.06
C GLU A 73 -4.89 -26.14 -12.02
N SER A 74 -5.63 -26.29 -10.91
CA SER A 74 -6.95 -25.65 -10.77
C SER A 74 -6.84 -24.13 -10.80
N GLN A 75 -5.86 -23.56 -10.08
CA GLN A 75 -5.64 -22.12 -10.05
C GLN A 75 -5.19 -21.58 -11.41
N PHE A 76 -4.42 -22.37 -12.16
CA PHE A 76 -3.99 -22.01 -13.51
C PHE A 76 -5.17 -21.89 -14.48
N GLU A 77 -6.10 -22.87 -14.48
CA GLU A 77 -7.28 -22.82 -15.32
C GLU A 77 -8.27 -21.71 -14.89
N ASP A 78 -8.37 -21.43 -13.59
CA ASP A 78 -9.15 -20.30 -13.07
C ASP A 78 -8.61 -18.96 -13.59
N ARG A 79 -7.30 -18.72 -13.45
CA ARG A 79 -6.64 -17.50 -13.98
C ARG A 79 -6.81 -17.36 -15.49
N LYS A 80 -6.67 -18.46 -16.22
CA LYS A 80 -6.85 -18.48 -17.68
C LYS A 80 -8.27 -18.11 -18.09
N ARG A 81 -9.27 -18.64 -17.39
CA ARG A 81 -10.68 -18.27 -17.59
C ARG A 81 -10.93 -16.80 -17.23
N ASP A 82 -10.41 -16.32 -16.12
CA ASP A 82 -10.62 -14.94 -15.69
C ASP A 82 -9.95 -13.95 -16.66
N PHE A 83 -8.76 -14.29 -17.17
CA PHE A 83 -8.08 -13.47 -18.17
C PHE A 83 -8.81 -13.47 -19.52
N ARG A 84 -9.36 -14.62 -19.92
CA ARG A 84 -10.24 -14.71 -21.10
C ARG A 84 -11.41 -13.75 -20.95
N LEU A 85 -12.09 -13.77 -19.80
CA LEU A 85 -13.21 -12.87 -19.53
C LEU A 85 -12.80 -11.40 -19.56
N LEU A 86 -11.63 -11.06 -19.04
CA LEU A 86 -11.09 -9.70 -19.15
C LEU A 86 -10.90 -9.29 -20.62
N VAL A 87 -10.29 -10.14 -21.45
CA VAL A 87 -10.11 -9.86 -22.87
C VAL A 87 -11.46 -9.66 -23.57
N ASP A 88 -12.43 -10.55 -23.31
CA ASP A 88 -13.76 -10.46 -23.89
C ASP A 88 -14.49 -9.18 -23.44
N GLN A 89 -14.29 -8.76 -22.17
CA GLN A 89 -14.80 -7.48 -21.67
C GLN A 89 -14.20 -6.31 -22.43
N ILE A 90 -12.87 -6.26 -22.61
CA ILE A 90 -12.19 -5.20 -23.36
C ILE A 90 -12.70 -5.13 -24.79
N LEU A 91 -12.87 -6.26 -25.47
CA LEU A 91 -13.41 -6.33 -26.82
C LEU A 91 -14.88 -5.89 -26.91
N SER A 92 -15.64 -6.04 -25.84
CA SER A 92 -17.06 -5.67 -25.78
C SER A 92 -17.32 -4.20 -25.40
N VAL A 93 -16.27 -3.47 -25.01
CA VAL A 93 -16.39 -2.06 -24.60
C VAL A 93 -16.68 -1.18 -25.83
N LYS A 94 -17.82 -0.48 -25.80
CA LYS A 94 -18.23 0.46 -26.86
C LYS A 94 -17.50 1.80 -26.79
N ASP A 95 -17.13 2.23 -25.58
CA ASP A 95 -16.43 3.49 -25.33
C ASP A 95 -15.03 3.23 -24.76
N PRO A 96 -13.96 3.48 -25.54
CA PRO A 96 -12.58 3.25 -25.11
C PRO A 96 -12.19 3.96 -23.82
N THR A 97 -12.86 5.05 -23.43
CA THR A 97 -12.55 5.80 -22.20
C THR A 97 -12.80 5.00 -20.93
N HIS A 98 -13.62 3.94 -21.00
CA HIS A 98 -13.88 3.06 -19.85
C HIS A 98 -12.83 1.96 -19.66
N ILE A 99 -12.00 1.67 -20.68
CA ILE A 99 -11.00 0.60 -20.64
C ILE A 99 -10.05 0.73 -19.43
N PRO A 100 -9.46 1.92 -19.15
CA PRO A 100 -8.59 2.08 -17.98
C PRO A 100 -9.25 1.67 -16.67
N SER A 101 -10.54 2.01 -16.46
CA SER A 101 -11.26 1.66 -15.23
C SER A 101 -11.43 0.14 -15.06
N TYR A 102 -11.72 -0.58 -16.15
CA TYR A 102 -11.79 -2.04 -16.12
C TYR A 102 -10.43 -2.66 -15.82
N LEU A 103 -9.37 -2.16 -16.46
CA LEU A 103 -8.01 -2.65 -16.27
C LEU A 103 -7.49 -2.38 -14.86
N THR A 104 -7.80 -1.22 -14.26
CA THR A 104 -7.44 -0.92 -12.86
C THR A 104 -8.08 -1.92 -11.90
N LYS A 105 -9.34 -2.31 -12.11
CA LYS A 105 -10.02 -3.31 -11.24
C LYS A 105 -9.42 -4.70 -11.36
N GLN A 106 -8.86 -5.04 -12.52
CA GLN A 106 -8.28 -6.34 -12.82
C GLN A 106 -6.75 -6.34 -12.81
N ILE A 107 -6.13 -5.26 -12.32
CA ILE A 107 -4.66 -5.16 -12.29
C ILE A 107 -4.00 -6.29 -11.49
N PRO A 108 -4.56 -6.85 -10.39
CA PRO A 108 -3.94 -7.97 -9.70
C PRO A 108 -3.85 -9.21 -10.59
N LEU A 109 -4.94 -9.55 -11.30
CA LEU A 109 -4.97 -10.67 -12.24
C LEU A 109 -3.92 -10.49 -13.36
N VAL A 110 -3.83 -9.29 -13.92
CA VAL A 110 -2.88 -9.00 -15.01
C VAL A 110 -1.44 -9.11 -14.50
N LEU A 111 -1.14 -8.57 -13.33
CA LEU A 111 0.19 -8.67 -12.71
C LEU A 111 0.52 -10.11 -12.32
N ASP A 112 -0.44 -10.88 -11.83
CA ASP A 112 -0.25 -12.30 -11.52
C ASP A 112 0.18 -13.07 -12.77
N ILE A 113 -0.53 -12.88 -13.88
CA ILE A 113 -0.21 -13.52 -15.17
C ILE A 113 1.17 -13.08 -15.68
N LEU A 114 1.50 -11.79 -15.59
CA LEU A 114 2.81 -11.28 -16.00
C LEU A 114 3.94 -11.80 -15.09
N SER A 115 3.66 -12.01 -13.80
CA SER A 115 4.64 -12.48 -12.82
C SER A 115 4.95 -13.98 -12.93
N ASP A 116 4.03 -14.78 -13.49
CA ASP A 116 4.13 -16.23 -13.61
C ASP A 116 5.02 -16.69 -14.78
N GLY A 117 5.69 -15.75 -15.46
CA GLY A 117 6.69 -16.01 -16.48
C GLY A 117 6.17 -16.90 -17.61
N GLU A 118 6.78 -18.08 -17.78
CA GLU A 118 6.42 -19.03 -18.85
C GLU A 118 4.96 -19.52 -18.76
N ARG A 119 4.39 -19.62 -17.56
CA ARG A 119 2.98 -20.02 -17.37
C ARG A 119 2.03 -18.94 -17.87
N GLY A 120 2.35 -17.67 -17.60
CA GLY A 120 1.60 -16.53 -18.13
C GLY A 120 1.64 -16.47 -19.67
N VAL A 121 2.80 -16.74 -20.27
CA VAL A 121 2.94 -16.89 -21.73
C VAL A 121 2.00 -17.99 -22.24
N GLY A 122 1.97 -19.14 -21.56
CA GLY A 122 1.10 -20.26 -21.90
C GLY A 122 -0.38 -19.90 -21.90
N ILE A 123 -0.86 -19.16 -20.89
CA ILE A 123 -2.25 -18.67 -20.83
C ILE A 123 -2.60 -17.85 -22.07
N VAL A 124 -1.76 -16.88 -22.42
CA VAL A 124 -1.96 -15.99 -23.57
C VAL A 124 -1.96 -16.78 -24.88
N GLN A 125 -0.97 -17.68 -25.06
CA GLN A 125 -0.85 -18.50 -26.26
C GLN A 125 -2.05 -19.44 -26.42
N ASP A 126 -2.51 -20.06 -25.33
CA ASP A 126 -3.68 -20.93 -25.35
C ASP A 126 -4.95 -20.17 -25.73
N ILE A 127 -5.16 -18.98 -25.18
CA ILE A 127 -6.31 -18.13 -25.50
C ILE A 127 -6.30 -17.76 -26.98
N LEU A 128 -5.15 -17.33 -27.50
CA LEU A 128 -5.00 -16.98 -28.92
C LEU A 128 -5.21 -18.20 -29.83
N ALA A 129 -4.59 -19.34 -29.50
CA ALA A 129 -4.72 -20.57 -30.29
C ALA A 129 -6.17 -21.07 -30.33
N LYS A 130 -6.87 -21.06 -29.19
CA LYS A 130 -8.29 -21.43 -29.11
C LYS A 130 -9.17 -20.49 -29.93
N THR A 131 -8.98 -19.17 -29.80
CA THR A 131 -9.77 -18.20 -30.60
C THR A 131 -9.56 -18.37 -32.09
N VAL A 132 -8.31 -18.56 -32.52
CA VAL A 132 -8.00 -18.74 -33.95
C VAL A 132 -8.64 -20.02 -34.48
N HIS A 133 -8.59 -21.10 -33.71
CA HIS A 133 -9.20 -22.37 -34.07
C HIS A 133 -10.74 -22.30 -34.14
N GLU A 134 -11.38 -21.58 -33.20
CA GLU A 134 -12.84 -21.53 -33.08
C GLU A 134 -13.50 -20.44 -33.95
N GLN A 135 -12.85 -19.28 -34.10
CA GLN A 135 -13.44 -18.07 -34.68
C GLN A 135 -12.65 -17.51 -35.87
N GLY A 136 -11.50 -18.12 -36.20
CA GLY A 136 -10.66 -17.76 -37.34
C GLY A 136 -9.59 -16.71 -37.03
N GLU A 137 -8.73 -16.46 -38.02
CA GLU A 137 -7.54 -15.60 -37.85
C GLU A 137 -7.89 -14.13 -37.50
N ALA A 138 -8.98 -13.59 -38.06
CA ALA A 138 -9.39 -12.21 -37.81
C ALA A 138 -9.80 -11.97 -36.34
N ALA A 139 -10.50 -12.93 -35.73
CA ALA A 139 -10.84 -12.87 -34.30
C ALA A 139 -9.59 -13.02 -33.42
N GLY A 140 -8.64 -13.88 -33.83
CA GLY A 140 -7.35 -13.99 -33.17
C GLY A 140 -6.54 -12.69 -33.19
N GLU A 141 -6.62 -11.92 -34.28
CA GLU A 141 -5.96 -10.62 -34.39
C GLU A 141 -6.58 -9.57 -33.45
N GLN A 142 -7.92 -9.53 -33.33
CA GLN A 142 -8.60 -8.65 -32.37
C GLN A 142 -8.24 -8.98 -30.92
N VAL A 143 -8.25 -10.27 -30.56
CA VAL A 143 -7.82 -10.74 -29.23
C VAL A 143 -6.36 -10.36 -28.96
N SER A 144 -5.49 -10.51 -29.96
CA SER A 144 -4.08 -10.09 -29.86
C SER A 144 -3.95 -8.61 -29.56
N GLU A 145 -4.69 -7.75 -30.26
CA GLU A 145 -4.66 -6.30 -30.04
C GLU A 145 -5.21 -5.91 -28.66
N ALA A 146 -6.28 -6.57 -28.19
CA ALA A 146 -6.80 -6.35 -26.84
C ALA A 146 -5.78 -6.73 -25.75
N ILE A 147 -5.06 -7.84 -25.93
CA ILE A 147 -3.99 -8.27 -25.01
C ILE A 147 -2.84 -7.26 -25.01
N ASP A 148 -2.46 -6.71 -26.17
CA ASP A 148 -1.45 -5.65 -26.24
C ASP A 148 -1.88 -4.40 -25.46
N VAL A 149 -3.16 -4.00 -25.53
CA VAL A 149 -3.69 -2.87 -24.74
C VAL A 149 -3.61 -3.17 -23.24
N ILE A 150 -4.00 -4.37 -22.80
CA ILE A 150 -3.92 -4.81 -21.40
C ILE A 150 -2.47 -4.70 -20.88
N PHE A 151 -1.50 -5.20 -21.66
CA PHE A 151 -0.10 -5.21 -21.25
C PHE A 151 0.53 -3.83 -21.28
N SER A 152 0.27 -3.01 -22.31
CA SER A 152 0.76 -1.63 -22.32
C SER A 152 0.19 -0.80 -21.19
N PHE A 153 -1.06 -1.04 -20.78
CA PHE A 153 -1.60 -0.42 -19.58
C PHE A 153 -0.89 -0.89 -18.31
N ALA A 154 -0.66 -2.20 -18.16
CA ALA A 154 0.02 -2.75 -16.99
C ALA A 154 1.47 -2.26 -16.87
N GLU A 155 2.19 -2.16 -17.99
CA GLU A 155 3.53 -1.55 -18.07
C GLU A 155 3.50 -0.10 -17.56
N GLY A 156 2.64 0.75 -18.14
CA GLY A 156 2.51 2.15 -17.72
C GLY A 156 2.09 2.30 -16.25
N PHE A 157 1.20 1.42 -15.77
CA PHE A 157 0.78 1.38 -14.37
C PHE A 157 1.96 1.07 -13.43
N VAL A 158 2.79 0.08 -13.77
CA VAL A 158 3.96 -0.30 -12.98
C VAL A 158 5.02 0.80 -13.01
N GLU A 159 5.28 1.40 -14.17
CA GLU A 159 6.23 2.51 -14.31
C GLU A 159 5.82 3.71 -13.44
N GLU A 160 4.55 4.11 -13.48
CA GLU A 160 4.02 5.20 -12.67
C GLU A 160 4.07 4.86 -11.17
N ALA A 161 3.67 3.64 -10.79
CA ALA A 161 3.72 3.19 -9.39
C ALA A 161 5.15 3.20 -8.85
N VAL A 162 6.14 2.80 -9.65
CA VAL A 162 7.57 2.89 -9.30
C VAL A 162 8.02 4.35 -9.22
N GLY A 163 7.55 5.21 -10.11
CA GLY A 163 7.81 6.65 -10.06
C GLY A 163 7.33 7.28 -8.75
N ILE A 164 6.09 6.99 -8.36
CA ILE A 164 5.49 7.44 -7.08
C ILE A 164 6.28 6.88 -5.89
N ASP A 165 6.62 5.60 -5.89
CA ASP A 165 7.39 4.97 -4.79
C ASP A 165 8.79 5.58 -4.64
N ASN A 166 9.47 5.89 -5.76
CA ASN A 166 10.76 6.57 -5.73
C ASN A 166 10.63 8.00 -5.19
N SER A 167 9.62 8.75 -5.63
CA SER A 167 9.34 10.09 -5.11
C SER A 167 9.06 10.06 -3.60
N ASN A 168 8.25 9.10 -3.13
CA ASN A 168 7.97 8.91 -1.71
C ASN A 168 9.25 8.57 -0.92
N LYS A 169 10.12 7.70 -1.44
CA LYS A 169 11.42 7.37 -0.81
C LYS A 169 12.35 8.57 -0.74
N GLU A 170 12.39 9.40 -1.77
CA GLU A 170 13.19 10.62 -1.79
C GLU A 170 12.68 11.61 -0.73
N LEU A 171 11.37 11.82 -0.67
CA LEU A 171 10.73 12.67 0.33
C LEU A 171 11.00 12.16 1.76
N LEU A 172 10.78 10.87 2.00
CA LEU A 172 11.09 10.24 3.29
C LEU A 172 12.57 10.39 3.65
N GLY A 173 13.46 10.22 2.68
CA GLY A 173 14.90 10.43 2.84
C GLY A 173 15.25 11.87 3.22
N LYS A 174 14.59 12.87 2.62
CA LYS A 174 14.74 14.29 3.02
C LYS A 174 14.31 14.49 4.47
N ILE A 175 13.13 14.01 4.84
CA ILE A 175 12.56 14.15 6.19
C ILE A 175 13.49 13.52 7.24
N ILE A 176 13.92 12.26 7.02
CA ILE A 176 14.81 11.55 7.96
C ILE A 176 16.14 12.29 8.11
N ARG A 177 16.71 12.82 7.03
CA ARG A 177 17.96 13.60 7.08
C ARG A 177 17.77 14.87 7.91
N THR A 178 16.68 15.61 7.71
CA THR A 178 16.37 16.83 8.47
C THR A 178 16.24 16.54 9.97
N ILE A 179 15.48 15.50 10.35
CA ILE A 179 15.29 15.12 11.75
C ILE A 179 16.60 14.60 12.39
N SER A 180 17.41 13.89 11.61
CA SER A 180 18.64 13.28 12.10
C SER A 180 19.86 14.21 12.07
N ASP A 181 19.74 15.41 11.49
CA ASP A 181 20.86 16.36 11.42
C ASP A 181 21.24 16.85 12.82
N GLN A 182 22.48 16.57 13.22
CA GLN A 182 22.99 16.98 14.53
C GLN A 182 23.61 18.38 14.50
N ASN A 183 23.78 18.96 13.31
CA ASN A 183 24.32 20.31 13.15
C ASN A 183 23.27 21.40 13.35
N LEU A 184 21.99 21.02 13.23
CA LEU A 184 20.85 21.91 13.46
C LEU A 184 20.39 21.85 14.92
N THR A 185 19.97 23.00 15.45
CA THR A 185 19.25 23.04 16.72
C THR A 185 17.88 22.37 16.59
N GLU A 186 17.26 22.00 17.71
CA GLU A 186 15.92 21.40 17.71
C GLU A 186 14.88 22.27 16.99
N ARG A 187 14.93 23.59 17.22
CA ARG A 187 14.03 24.55 16.58
C ARG A 187 14.26 24.66 15.07
N GLU A 188 15.52 24.67 14.62
CA GLU A 188 15.83 24.72 13.18
C GLU A 188 15.44 23.44 12.44
N ARG A 189 15.50 22.28 13.11
CA ARG A 189 14.98 21.01 12.57
C ARG A 189 13.47 21.04 12.41
N GLU A 190 12.76 21.57 13.40
CA GLU A 190 11.30 21.73 13.34
C GLU A 190 10.91 22.69 12.22
N ASP A 191 11.50 23.89 12.16
CA ASP A 191 11.24 24.88 11.10
C ASP A 191 11.55 24.31 9.69
N SER A 192 12.58 23.47 9.56
CA SER A 192 12.95 22.83 8.30
C SER A 192 11.98 21.70 7.93
N LEU A 193 11.47 20.98 8.92
CA LEU A 193 10.48 19.93 8.72
C LEU A 193 9.15 20.53 8.24
N ASP A 194 8.68 21.59 8.90
CA ASP A 194 7.44 22.29 8.52
C ASP A 194 7.52 22.84 7.09
N ARG A 195 8.69 23.34 6.67
CA ARG A 195 8.91 23.75 5.29
C ARG A 195 8.84 22.59 4.29
N ILE A 196 9.40 21.43 4.64
CA ILE A 196 9.33 20.25 3.76
C ILE A 196 7.88 19.77 3.65
N LEU A 197 7.16 19.69 4.76
CA LEU A 197 5.78 19.20 4.79
C LEU A 197 4.80 20.13 4.07
N SER A 198 4.99 21.45 4.18
CA SER A 198 4.13 22.45 3.52
C SER A 198 4.46 22.68 2.03
N GLN A 199 5.67 22.37 1.57
CA GLN A 199 6.08 22.57 0.16
C GLN A 199 5.86 21.35 -0.72
N GLU A 200 5.88 20.16 -0.13
CA GLU A 200 5.76 18.90 -0.86
C GLU A 200 4.28 18.49 -0.92
N ASN A 201 3.82 17.98 -2.07
CA ASN A 201 2.45 17.51 -2.22
C ASN A 201 2.27 16.17 -1.50
N LEU A 202 2.06 16.22 -0.18
CA LEU A 202 1.74 15.05 0.62
C LEU A 202 0.45 14.43 0.07
N THR A 203 0.47 13.11 -0.12
CA THR A 203 -0.70 12.36 -0.59
C THR A 203 -1.04 11.26 0.40
N ALA A 204 -2.29 10.78 0.36
CA ALA A 204 -2.67 9.56 1.06
C ALA A 204 -1.77 8.36 0.65
N GLY A 205 -1.21 8.38 -0.56
CA GLY A 205 -0.23 7.39 -1.02
C GLY A 205 1.08 7.43 -0.23
N PHE A 206 1.55 8.63 0.15
CA PHE A 206 2.73 8.80 1.00
C PHE A 206 2.49 8.28 2.43
N LEU A 207 1.31 8.51 3.00
CA LEU A 207 0.93 7.93 4.30
C LEU A 207 0.94 6.40 4.27
N ARG A 208 0.34 5.78 3.24
CA ARG A 208 0.37 4.32 3.08
C ARG A 208 1.79 3.78 2.94
N HIS A 209 2.66 4.53 2.26
CA HIS A 209 4.09 4.18 2.16
C HIS A 209 4.77 4.21 3.53
N LEU A 210 4.52 5.25 4.35
CA LEU A 210 5.03 5.34 5.72
C LEU A 210 4.53 4.21 6.61
N GLU A 211 3.23 3.89 6.55
CA GLU A 211 2.62 2.77 7.27
C GLU A 211 3.28 1.45 6.91
N GLY A 212 3.45 1.18 5.61
CA GLY A 212 4.15 -0.01 5.14
C GLY A 212 5.58 -0.13 5.67
N GLU A 213 6.32 0.98 5.74
CA GLU A 213 7.67 1.00 6.30
C GLU A 213 7.68 0.78 7.83
N CYS A 214 6.73 1.37 8.56
CA CYS A 214 6.51 1.13 9.98
C CYS A 214 6.21 -0.35 10.26
N GLU A 215 5.25 -0.94 9.54
CA GLU A 215 4.88 -2.35 9.66
C GLU A 215 6.04 -3.28 9.30
N ARG A 216 6.78 -2.98 8.23
CA ARG A 216 7.95 -3.76 7.81
C ARG A 216 9.00 -3.84 8.92
N ILE A 217 9.24 -2.75 9.62
CA ILE A 217 10.19 -2.71 10.74
C ILE A 217 9.61 -3.41 11.97
N ALA A 218 8.35 -3.14 12.31
CA ALA A 218 7.67 -3.74 13.46
C ALA A 218 7.55 -5.26 13.36
N ASN A 219 7.32 -5.78 12.16
CA ASN A 219 7.20 -7.22 11.88
C ASN A 219 8.55 -7.89 11.60
N SER A 220 9.67 -7.17 11.73
CA SER A 220 11.00 -7.77 11.54
C SER A 220 11.24 -8.86 12.59
N PRO A 221 11.66 -10.08 12.20
CA PRO A 221 11.96 -11.17 13.14
C PRO A 221 13.03 -10.82 14.18
N ARG A 222 13.83 -9.79 13.92
CA ARG A 222 14.83 -9.22 14.83
C ARG A 222 14.77 -7.71 14.79
N ILE A 223 14.22 -7.12 15.84
CA ILE A 223 14.26 -5.68 16.07
C ILE A 223 15.58 -5.36 16.78
N THR A 224 16.47 -4.64 16.11
CA THR A 224 17.65 -4.03 16.73
C THR A 224 17.28 -2.70 17.38
N LYS A 225 18.15 -2.16 18.25
CA LYS A 225 17.94 -0.84 18.87
C LYS A 225 17.83 0.27 17.83
N GLU A 226 18.61 0.17 16.76
CA GLU A 226 18.61 1.11 15.64
C GLU A 226 17.28 1.04 14.89
N SER A 227 16.76 -0.16 14.62
CA SER A 227 15.46 -0.33 13.97
C SER A 227 14.30 0.13 14.86
N SER A 228 14.38 -0.06 16.18
CA SER A 228 13.39 0.47 17.13
C SER A 228 13.40 2.00 17.16
N ARG A 229 14.59 2.62 17.09
CA ARG A 229 14.73 4.08 17.02
C ARG A 229 14.19 4.62 15.70
N LEU A 230 14.48 3.94 14.58
CA LEU A 230 13.95 4.30 13.27
C LEU A 230 12.42 4.22 13.25
N LEU A 231 11.84 3.15 13.81
CA LEU A 231 10.38 3.01 13.93
C LEU A 231 9.75 4.16 14.72
N GLN A 232 10.37 4.59 15.83
CA GLN A 232 9.90 5.75 16.59
C GLN A 232 9.93 7.03 15.75
N ILE A 233 11.03 7.27 15.02
CA ILE A 233 11.15 8.42 14.12
C ILE A 233 10.06 8.38 13.04
N LEU A 234 9.82 7.22 12.41
CA LEU A 234 8.79 7.07 11.39
C LEU A 234 7.38 7.32 11.94
N ARG A 235 7.07 6.90 13.17
CA ARG A 235 5.79 7.20 13.81
C ARG A 235 5.59 8.70 14.09
N ILE A 236 6.65 9.40 14.47
CA ILE A 236 6.62 10.86 14.63
C ILE A 236 6.34 11.53 13.28
N ILE A 237 7.02 11.08 12.21
CA ILE A 237 6.81 11.59 10.85
C ILE A 237 5.36 11.32 10.42
N GLN A 238 4.85 10.10 10.62
CA GLN A 238 3.49 9.72 10.27
C GLN A 238 2.47 10.65 10.95
N ALA A 239 2.62 10.91 12.26
CA ALA A 239 1.74 11.82 12.99
C ALA A 239 1.76 13.23 12.39
N ARG A 240 2.94 13.78 12.08
CA ARG A 240 3.08 15.11 11.46
C ARG A 240 2.47 15.18 10.05
N VAL A 241 2.61 14.13 9.25
CA VAL A 241 2.02 14.07 7.91
C VAL A 241 0.50 13.97 7.98
N VAL A 242 -0.05 13.23 8.96
CA VAL A 242 -1.49 13.20 9.22
C VAL A 242 -1.98 14.58 9.65
N GLU A 243 -1.25 15.28 10.54
CA GLU A 243 -1.59 16.65 10.93
C GLU A 243 -1.68 17.57 9.72
N GLU A 244 -0.68 17.57 8.84
CA GLU A 244 -0.66 18.40 7.63
C GLU A 244 -1.81 18.06 6.66
N LEU A 245 -2.02 16.78 6.37
CA LEU A 245 -3.12 16.33 5.50
C LEU A 245 -4.50 16.59 6.10
N SER A 246 -4.61 16.59 7.43
CA SER A 246 -5.85 16.92 8.13
C SER A 246 -6.10 18.42 8.25
N GLY A 247 -5.07 19.26 8.05
CA GLY A 247 -5.20 20.71 8.07
C GLY A 247 -6.23 21.21 7.06
N ASP A 248 -6.27 20.59 5.88
CA ASP A 248 -7.27 20.89 4.83
C ASP A 248 -8.67 20.33 5.14
N LEU A 249 -8.77 19.34 6.04
CA LEU A 249 -10.02 18.66 6.41
C LEU A 249 -10.72 19.31 7.63
N GLY A 250 -10.07 20.29 8.27
CA GLY A 250 -10.59 21.00 9.43
C GLY A 250 -10.16 20.40 10.78
N GLU A 251 -10.28 21.20 11.84
CA GLU A 251 -9.85 20.83 13.20
C GLU A 251 -10.55 19.55 13.72
N ALA A 252 -11.81 19.33 13.32
CA ALA A 252 -12.57 18.14 13.68
C ALA A 252 -11.93 16.85 13.16
N ALA A 253 -11.39 16.86 11.93
CA ALA A 253 -10.72 15.71 11.34
C ALA A 253 -9.40 15.38 12.05
N GLN A 254 -8.63 16.42 12.42
CA GLN A 254 -7.39 16.26 13.17
C GLN A 254 -7.65 15.62 14.55
N VAL A 255 -8.63 16.14 15.29
CA VAL A 255 -8.98 15.60 16.61
C VAL A 255 -9.54 14.18 16.51
N LEU A 256 -10.35 13.88 15.49
CA LEU A 256 -10.85 12.53 15.25
C LEU A 256 -9.69 11.55 15.01
N GLY A 257 -8.70 11.92 14.20
CA GLY A 257 -7.50 11.11 13.97
C GLY A 257 -6.73 10.81 15.26
N GLN A 258 -6.58 11.81 16.13
CA GLN A 258 -5.95 11.63 17.45
C GLN A 258 -6.76 10.69 18.36
N LEU A 259 -8.09 10.86 18.42
CA LEU A 259 -8.97 10.04 19.26
C LEU A 259 -8.96 8.57 18.86
N VAL A 260 -8.96 8.29 17.55
CA VAL A 260 -8.90 6.92 17.02
C VAL A 260 -7.60 6.22 17.40
N GLY A 261 -6.52 6.98 17.62
CA GLY A 261 -5.20 6.45 18.01
C GLY A 261 -5.05 6.05 19.48
N TYR A 262 -6.03 6.29 20.35
CA TYR A 262 -5.97 5.86 21.75
C TYR A 262 -6.14 4.33 21.86
N ASP A 263 -5.35 3.68 22.70
CA ASP A 263 -5.49 2.24 22.95
C ASP A 263 -6.76 1.93 23.77
N ASP A 264 -7.03 2.73 24.81
CA ASP A 264 -8.21 2.57 25.66
C ASP A 264 -9.42 3.37 25.13
N LEU A 265 -10.60 2.74 25.10
CA LEU A 265 -11.83 3.40 24.66
C LEU A 265 -12.37 4.37 25.72
N ALA A 266 -12.20 4.06 27.00
CA ALA A 266 -12.69 4.94 28.07
C ALA A 266 -11.88 6.25 28.11
N GLU A 267 -10.55 6.18 28.01
CA GLU A 267 -9.69 7.36 27.86
C GLU A 267 -10.07 8.19 26.62
N CYS A 268 -10.25 7.54 25.47
CA CYS A 268 -10.69 8.19 24.23
C CYS A 268 -11.98 9.01 24.43
N LEU A 269 -13.02 8.41 25.03
CA LEU A 269 -14.31 9.09 25.24
C LEU A 269 -14.21 10.20 26.28
N ALA A 270 -13.37 10.06 27.31
CA ALA A 270 -13.12 11.12 28.28
C ALA A 270 -12.44 12.35 27.64
N VAL A 271 -11.45 12.13 26.77
CA VAL A 271 -10.78 13.19 26.01
C VAL A 271 -11.76 13.87 25.04
N LEU A 272 -12.60 13.09 24.37
CA LEU A 272 -13.67 13.60 23.51
C LEU A 272 -14.61 14.53 24.30
N ASP A 273 -15.11 14.09 25.46
CA ASP A 273 -16.03 14.89 26.29
C ASP A 273 -15.41 16.21 26.74
N ALA A 274 -14.12 16.19 27.12
CA ALA A 274 -13.38 17.40 27.44
C ALA A 274 -13.27 18.34 26.23
N GLY A 275 -12.96 17.79 25.05
CA GLY A 275 -12.89 18.53 23.80
C GLY A 275 -14.22 19.17 23.40
N LEU A 276 -15.33 18.43 23.53
CA LEU A 276 -16.69 18.92 23.23
C LEU A 276 -17.11 20.07 24.15
N THR A 277 -16.69 20.01 25.42
CA THR A 277 -16.96 21.06 26.41
C THR A 277 -16.27 22.37 26.04
N VAL A 278 -15.05 22.30 25.50
CA VAL A 278 -14.26 23.48 25.12
C VAL A 278 -14.71 24.06 23.77
N ARG A 279 -14.93 23.19 22.77
CA ARG A 279 -15.15 23.61 21.37
C ARG A 279 -16.61 23.81 20.99
N GLY A 280 -17.54 23.22 21.73
CA GLY A 280 -18.98 23.46 21.58
C GLY A 280 -19.64 22.73 20.41
N LEU A 281 -20.83 23.22 20.03
CA LEU A 281 -21.78 22.51 19.17
C LEU A 281 -21.37 22.43 17.69
N SER A 282 -20.74 23.47 17.15
CA SER A 282 -20.29 23.49 15.75
C SER A 282 -19.25 22.40 15.49
N PHE A 283 -18.23 22.32 16.34
CA PHE A 283 -17.21 21.27 16.33
C PHE A 283 -17.81 19.87 16.48
N ALA A 284 -18.73 19.68 17.43
CA ALA A 284 -19.42 18.41 17.62
C ALA A 284 -20.21 17.96 16.38
N SER A 285 -20.81 18.91 15.66
CA SER A 285 -21.62 18.63 14.47
C SER A 285 -20.73 18.26 13.28
N GLU A 286 -19.60 18.94 13.11
CA GLU A 286 -18.58 18.64 12.10
C GLU A 286 -17.98 17.26 12.33
N MET A 287 -17.50 16.97 13.55
CA MET A 287 -16.98 15.65 13.92
C MET A 287 -18.01 14.54 13.67
N LYS A 288 -19.29 14.80 14.00
CA LYS A 288 -20.36 13.82 13.76
C LYS A 288 -20.56 13.53 12.27
N SER A 289 -20.50 14.56 11.43
CA SER A 289 -20.56 14.39 9.98
C SER A 289 -19.43 13.48 9.49
N LEU A 290 -18.20 13.71 9.98
CA LEU A 290 -17.03 12.91 9.62
C LEU A 290 -17.14 11.45 10.09
N THR A 291 -17.60 11.20 11.31
CA THR A 291 -17.76 9.82 11.83
C THR A 291 -18.86 9.07 11.09
N THR A 292 -19.98 9.74 10.78
CA THR A 292 -21.06 9.16 9.98
C THR A 292 -20.57 8.82 8.56
N GLU A 293 -19.81 9.71 7.91
CA GLU A 293 -19.23 9.45 6.60
C GLU A 293 -18.24 8.27 6.64
N ALA A 294 -17.37 8.21 7.65
CA ALA A 294 -16.43 7.11 7.85
C ALA A 294 -17.13 5.76 8.03
N LEU A 295 -18.16 5.68 8.87
CA LEU A 295 -18.93 4.45 9.09
C LEU A 295 -19.63 3.98 7.82
N ASN A 296 -20.19 4.91 7.02
CA ASN A 296 -20.75 4.58 5.71
C ASN A 296 -19.66 4.03 4.77
N GLY A 297 -18.48 4.67 4.75
CA GLY A 297 -17.33 4.23 3.98
C GLY A 297 -16.87 2.82 4.32
N PHE A 298 -16.83 2.47 5.61
CA PHE A 298 -16.40 1.13 6.06
C PHE A 298 -17.26 0.01 5.50
N SER A 299 -18.57 0.23 5.33
CA SER A 299 -19.49 -0.75 4.76
C SER A 299 -19.22 -1.06 3.29
N GLY A 300 -18.53 -0.16 2.57
CA GLY A 300 -18.20 -0.31 1.15
C GLY A 300 -16.86 -0.99 0.88
N ILE A 301 -16.07 -1.34 1.90
CA ILE A 301 -14.71 -1.88 1.73
C ILE A 301 -14.77 -3.41 1.54
N PRO A 302 -14.35 -3.95 0.38
CA PRO A 302 -14.27 -5.39 0.16
C PRO A 302 -13.19 -5.99 1.07
N GLY A 303 -13.57 -6.99 1.88
CA GLY A 303 -12.69 -7.60 2.89
C GLY A 303 -12.88 -7.06 4.31
N GLY A 304 -13.71 -6.02 4.48
CA GLY A 304 -14.03 -5.43 5.77
C GLY A 304 -12.96 -4.47 6.29
N VAL A 305 -13.29 -3.80 7.38
CA VAL A 305 -12.40 -2.92 8.16
C VAL A 305 -12.12 -3.59 9.49
N ASP A 306 -10.99 -3.26 10.13
CA ASP A 306 -10.69 -3.71 11.48
C ASP A 306 -11.90 -3.51 12.41
N PRO A 307 -12.47 -4.59 13.00
CA PRO A 307 -13.64 -4.49 13.86
C PRO A 307 -13.41 -3.58 15.08
N GLY A 308 -12.16 -3.49 15.58
CA GLY A 308 -11.81 -2.61 16.69
C GLY A 308 -11.96 -1.14 16.32
N LEU A 309 -11.45 -0.75 15.15
CA LEU A 309 -11.62 0.58 14.57
C LEU A 309 -13.11 0.92 14.37
N VAL A 310 -13.89 0.01 13.78
CA VAL A 310 -15.33 0.23 13.55
C VAL A 310 -16.07 0.49 14.87
N GLN A 311 -15.84 -0.34 15.89
CA GLN A 311 -16.46 -0.16 17.21
C GLN A 311 -16.07 1.18 17.85
N ARG A 312 -14.81 1.59 17.72
CA ARG A 312 -14.33 2.86 18.27
C ARG A 312 -14.99 4.06 17.60
N VAL A 313 -15.01 4.09 16.26
CA VAL A 313 -15.66 5.17 15.51
C VAL A 313 -17.15 5.23 15.80
N GLN A 314 -17.80 4.07 15.93
CA GLN A 314 -19.22 4.01 16.30
C GLN A 314 -19.48 4.58 17.70
N ALA A 315 -18.65 4.24 18.70
CA ALA A 315 -18.79 4.80 20.05
C ALA A 315 -18.60 6.33 20.07
N ILE A 316 -17.67 6.85 19.27
CA ILE A 316 -17.45 8.29 19.10
C ILE A 316 -18.69 8.94 18.45
N ASP A 317 -19.22 8.36 17.36
CA ASP A 317 -20.40 8.87 16.65
C ASP A 317 -21.64 8.94 17.55
N GLU A 318 -21.89 7.86 18.31
CA GLU A 318 -22.99 7.78 19.28
C GLU A 318 -22.85 8.86 20.36
N ARG A 319 -21.64 9.05 20.90
CA ARG A 319 -21.37 10.06 21.93
C ARG A 319 -21.57 11.49 21.41
N LEU A 320 -21.10 11.78 20.20
CA LEU A 320 -21.33 13.04 19.51
C LEU A 320 -22.81 13.29 19.26
N GLY A 321 -23.55 12.25 18.86
CA GLY A 321 -25.00 12.30 18.66
C GLY A 321 -25.75 12.73 19.91
N LEU A 322 -25.41 12.15 21.07
CA LEU A 322 -26.00 12.52 22.36
C LEU A 322 -25.68 13.98 22.73
N TYR A 323 -24.43 14.42 22.52
CA TYR A 323 -24.04 15.79 22.83
C TYR A 323 -24.80 16.81 21.97
N VAL A 324 -24.86 16.60 20.64
CA VAL A 324 -25.58 17.46 19.70
C VAL A 324 -27.06 17.56 20.08
N GLN A 325 -27.73 16.42 20.33
CA GLN A 325 -29.13 16.41 20.75
C GLN A 325 -29.35 17.20 22.05
N SER A 326 -28.52 16.95 23.07
CA SER A 326 -28.65 17.61 24.38
C SER A 326 -28.50 19.14 24.30
N LYS A 327 -27.58 19.61 23.45
CA LYS A 327 -27.32 21.05 23.27
C LYS A 327 -28.37 21.71 22.38
N SER A 328 -28.85 21.05 21.33
CA SER A 328 -29.94 21.57 20.50
C SER A 328 -31.23 21.76 21.29
N SER A 329 -31.57 20.83 22.20
CA SER A 329 -32.75 20.95 23.06
C SER A 329 -32.62 21.99 24.18
N SER A 330 -31.42 22.53 24.42
CA SER A 330 -31.20 23.58 25.45
C SER A 330 -31.37 25.00 24.91
N PHE A 331 -31.59 25.15 23.60
CA PHE A 331 -31.79 26.45 22.92
C PHE A 331 -33.24 26.67 22.43
N GLU A 332 -34.13 25.69 22.62
CA GLU A 332 -35.59 25.83 22.46
C GLU A 332 -36.24 26.22 23.80
#